data_AF-A0AAV5ZC04-F1
#
_entry.id   AF-A0AAV5ZC04-F1
#
_cell.length_a   1.000
_cell.length_b   1.000
_cell.length_c   1.000
_cell.angle_alpha   90.00
_cell.angle_beta   90.00
_cell.angle_gamma   90.00
#
_symmetry.space_group_name_H-M   'P 1'
#
loop_
_entity.id
_entity.type
_entity.pdbx_description
1 polymer ?
#
loop_
_entity_poly.entity_id
_entity_poly.type
_entity_poly.pdbx_seq_one_letter_code
_entity_poly.pdbx_strand_id
1 'polypeptide(L)'
;MRGARPAALLLVAIATLAVRPTVAPAAERFADPIRAFVEGYDPSGNDFLANVPERTVLLRIRADLDGDGRPDLAVSDSSTWGNAGGQWLLFRGQPDGTYAYWGTLFFSPGVAVLAPSGGELTVYVRTSASRGSLATHWLDAGGITRATETTLDLEQPGDRARYESTFARGRGLPVEHCKLLEYRRDPLNCWRPGLGLR
;
A
#
# COMPACT_ATOMS: atom_id res chain seq x y z
N MET A 1 18.32 -52.83 65.13
CA MET A 1 17.33 -51.90 64.56
C MET A 1 17.94 -50.50 64.43
N ARG A 2 18.45 -50.16 63.24
CA ARG A 2 18.80 -48.79 62.84
C ARG A 2 18.29 -48.65 61.39
N GLY A 3 17.23 -47.87 61.21
CA GLY A 3 16.58 -47.65 59.91
C GLY A 3 17.34 -46.62 59.08
N ALA A 4 17.65 -46.98 57.84
CA ALA A 4 18.29 -46.13 56.84
C ALA A 4 17.32 -45.07 56.32
N ARG A 5 17.80 -43.85 56.06
CA ARG A 5 17.08 -42.81 55.29
C ARG A 5 17.47 -42.93 53.81
N PRO A 6 16.54 -42.82 52.85
CA PRO A 6 16.87 -42.85 51.44
C PRO A 6 17.39 -41.48 50.99
N ALA A 7 18.44 -41.47 50.16
CA ALA A 7 18.89 -40.29 49.44
C ALA A 7 18.04 -40.12 48.17
N ALA A 8 17.29 -39.03 48.07
CA ALA A 8 16.57 -38.67 46.85
C ALA A 8 17.52 -37.92 45.91
N LEU A 9 17.81 -38.52 44.76
CA LEU A 9 18.59 -37.90 43.68
C LEU A 9 17.66 -36.99 42.87
N LEU A 10 17.88 -35.68 42.91
CA LEU A 10 17.11 -34.71 42.12
C LEU A 10 17.75 -34.58 40.73
N LEU A 11 17.13 -35.20 39.72
CA LEU A 11 17.48 -34.98 38.30
C LEU A 11 16.86 -33.66 37.83
N VAL A 12 17.70 -32.64 37.60
CA VAL A 12 17.29 -31.40 36.94
C VAL A 12 17.35 -31.63 35.42
N ALA A 13 16.19 -31.79 34.79
CA ALA A 13 16.07 -31.84 33.34
C ALA A 13 16.14 -30.40 32.78
N ILE A 14 17.26 -30.04 32.15
CA ILE A 14 17.38 -28.78 31.40
C ILE A 14 16.68 -28.99 30.06
N ALA A 15 15.45 -28.48 29.93
CA ALA A 15 14.76 -28.43 28.66
C ALA A 15 15.38 -27.33 27.79
N THR A 16 16.18 -27.72 26.79
CA THR A 16 16.65 -26.80 25.74
C THR A 16 15.46 -26.38 24.89
N LEU A 17 14.97 -25.14 25.07
CA LEU A 17 14.04 -24.52 24.12
C LEU A 17 14.77 -24.36 22.78
N ALA A 18 14.40 -25.17 21.80
CA ALA A 18 14.80 -24.97 20.42
C ALA A 18 14.06 -23.73 19.89
N VAL A 19 14.74 -22.58 19.85
CA VAL A 19 14.27 -21.41 19.11
C VAL A 19 14.35 -21.76 17.63
N ARG A 20 13.20 -22.03 17.01
CA ARG A 20 13.13 -22.15 15.55
C ARG A 20 13.17 -20.74 14.96
N PRO A 21 14.15 -20.40 14.11
CA PRO A 21 14.09 -19.15 13.38
C PRO A 21 12.85 -19.19 12.48
N THR A 22 11.88 -18.34 12.77
CA THR A 22 10.77 -18.07 11.85
C THR A 22 11.35 -17.23 10.72
N VAL A 23 11.71 -17.86 9.62
CA VAL A 23 11.95 -17.15 8.35
C VAL A 23 10.60 -16.57 7.96
N ALA A 24 10.48 -15.24 7.97
CA ALA A 24 9.29 -14.58 7.44
C ALA A 24 9.06 -15.10 6.01
N PRO A 25 7.82 -15.47 5.63
CA PRO A 25 7.55 -15.89 4.26
C PRO A 25 8.07 -14.81 3.31
N ALA A 26 8.81 -15.22 2.30
CA ALA A 26 9.32 -14.30 1.30
C ALA A 26 8.14 -13.53 0.70
N ALA A 27 8.19 -12.20 0.72
CA ALA A 27 7.18 -11.37 0.09
C ALA A 27 6.98 -11.84 -1.36
N GLU A 28 5.72 -12.02 -1.75
CA GLU A 28 5.36 -12.46 -3.09
C GLU A 28 5.99 -11.52 -4.14
N ARG A 29 6.61 -12.09 -5.17
CA ARG A 29 7.39 -11.36 -6.18
C ARG A 29 6.73 -11.44 -7.55
N PHE A 30 6.70 -10.31 -8.24
CA PHE A 30 6.10 -10.17 -9.57
C PHE A 30 7.10 -9.58 -10.56
N ALA A 31 7.18 -10.13 -11.76
CA ALA A 31 7.87 -9.47 -12.87
C ALA A 31 7.05 -8.29 -13.43
N ASP A 32 5.72 -8.41 -13.45
CA ASP A 32 4.79 -7.39 -13.93
C ASP A 32 3.54 -7.36 -13.02
N PRO A 33 3.49 -6.47 -12.02
CA PRO A 33 2.34 -6.37 -11.14
C PRO A 33 1.07 -5.87 -11.83
N ILE A 34 1.18 -5.10 -12.92
CA ILE A 34 0.00 -4.63 -13.66
C ILE A 34 -0.66 -5.82 -14.37
N ARG A 35 0.15 -6.68 -14.99
CA ARG A 35 -0.35 -7.91 -15.60
C ARG A 35 -0.97 -8.83 -14.56
N ALA A 36 -0.29 -9.04 -13.42
CA ALA A 36 -0.82 -9.86 -12.33
C ALA A 36 -2.17 -9.32 -11.83
N PHE A 37 -2.28 -8.00 -11.63
CA PHE A 37 -3.54 -7.33 -11.26
C PHE A 37 -4.66 -7.57 -12.29
N VAL A 38 -4.36 -7.40 -13.59
CA VAL A 38 -5.34 -7.64 -14.67
C VAL A 38 -5.76 -9.11 -14.77
N GLU A 39 -4.87 -10.03 -14.40
CA GLU A 39 -5.12 -11.47 -14.33
C GLU A 39 -5.79 -11.91 -13.01
N GLY A 40 -6.11 -10.97 -12.11
CA GLY A 40 -6.94 -11.20 -10.92
C GLY A 40 -6.18 -11.26 -9.59
N TYR A 41 -4.93 -10.80 -9.54
CA TYR A 41 -4.19 -10.70 -8.28
C TYR A 41 -4.80 -9.64 -7.36
N ASP A 42 -5.36 -10.08 -6.24
CA ASP A 42 -5.80 -9.20 -5.14
C ASP A 42 -5.78 -9.92 -3.78
N PRO A 43 -4.72 -9.73 -2.97
CA PRO A 43 -4.63 -10.30 -1.62
C PRO A 43 -5.66 -9.77 -0.63
N SER A 44 -6.28 -8.63 -0.92
CA SER A 44 -7.27 -7.98 -0.05
C SER A 44 -8.71 -8.35 -0.41
N GLY A 45 -8.92 -9.10 -1.50
CA GLY A 45 -10.25 -9.57 -1.91
C GLY A 45 -11.23 -8.45 -2.24
N ASN A 46 -10.74 -7.35 -2.80
CA ASN A 46 -11.56 -6.30 -3.38
C ASN A 46 -12.19 -6.76 -4.69
N ASP A 47 -13.24 -6.06 -5.10
CA ASP A 47 -13.96 -6.29 -6.35
C ASP A 47 -13.36 -5.44 -7.49
N PHE A 48 -12.04 -5.57 -7.69
CA PHE A 48 -11.35 -4.89 -8.79
C PHE A 48 -11.87 -5.40 -10.14
N LEU A 49 -11.84 -4.53 -11.16
CA LEU A 49 -12.28 -4.84 -12.52
C LEU A 49 -13.75 -5.30 -12.59
N ALA A 50 -14.58 -4.93 -11.60
CA ALA A 50 -16.01 -5.27 -11.51
C ALA A 50 -16.87 -4.65 -12.62
N ASN A 51 -16.41 -3.57 -13.24
CA ASN A 51 -17.09 -2.98 -14.38
C ASN A 51 -16.85 -3.80 -15.66
N VAL A 52 -17.74 -3.66 -16.63
CA VAL A 52 -17.49 -4.18 -17.98
C VAL A 52 -16.18 -3.60 -18.54
N PRO A 53 -15.38 -4.37 -19.31
CA PRO A 53 -14.05 -3.93 -19.75
C PRO A 53 -14.03 -2.59 -20.50
N GLU A 54 -15.08 -2.26 -21.23
CA GLU A 54 -15.26 -1.02 -21.99
C GLU A 54 -15.29 0.23 -21.09
N ARG A 55 -15.70 0.05 -19.82
CA ARG A 55 -15.84 1.12 -18.81
C ARG A 55 -14.74 1.11 -17.77
N THR A 56 -13.79 0.18 -17.87
CA THR A 56 -12.73 0.00 -16.88
C THR A 56 -11.48 0.75 -17.31
N VAL A 57 -11.01 1.64 -16.44
CA VAL A 57 -9.76 2.37 -16.59
C VAL A 57 -8.78 1.82 -15.56
N LEU A 58 -7.66 1.29 -16.04
CA LEU A 58 -6.51 0.96 -15.19
C LEU A 58 -5.78 2.24 -14.82
N LEU A 59 -5.32 2.30 -13.58
CA LEU A 59 -4.59 3.42 -13.01
C LEU A 59 -3.27 2.90 -12.46
N ARG A 60 -2.21 3.66 -12.67
CA ARG A 60 -0.92 3.37 -12.05
C ARG A 60 -0.22 4.62 -11.54
N ILE A 61 0.63 4.44 -10.55
CA ILE A 61 1.62 5.42 -10.09
C ILE A 61 2.98 4.74 -10.19
N ARG A 62 3.95 5.39 -10.83
CA ARG A 62 5.36 4.95 -10.87
C ARG A 62 6.23 6.02 -10.25
N ALA A 63 6.77 5.77 -9.06
CA ALA A 63 7.56 6.71 -8.29
C ALA A 63 8.46 5.95 -7.31
N ASP A 64 9.55 6.58 -6.87
CA ASP A 64 10.35 6.08 -5.75
C ASP A 64 9.62 6.43 -4.44
N LEU A 65 8.84 5.48 -3.91
CA LEU A 65 7.93 5.71 -2.79
C LEU A 65 8.62 5.49 -1.44
N ASP A 66 9.62 4.62 -1.34
CA ASP A 66 10.42 4.44 -0.12
C ASP A 66 11.72 5.26 -0.08
N GLY A 67 12.10 5.90 -1.18
CA GLY A 67 13.31 6.73 -1.27
C GLY A 67 14.59 5.93 -1.51
N ASP A 68 14.49 4.68 -1.96
CA ASP A 68 15.65 3.81 -2.21
C ASP A 68 16.32 4.00 -3.57
N GLY A 69 15.78 4.91 -4.39
CA GLY A 69 16.26 5.25 -5.72
C GLY A 69 15.71 4.38 -6.85
N ARG A 70 14.82 3.40 -6.57
CA ARG A 70 14.16 2.56 -7.57
C ARG A 70 12.68 2.94 -7.71
N PRO A 71 12.11 2.82 -8.92
CA PRO A 71 10.69 3.07 -9.12
C PRO A 71 9.83 1.93 -8.56
N ASP A 72 9.02 2.27 -7.57
CA ASP A 72 7.91 1.47 -7.09
C ASP A 72 6.69 1.62 -7.99
N LEU A 73 5.65 0.84 -7.71
CA LEU A 73 4.42 0.82 -8.48
C LEU A 73 3.21 0.75 -7.55
N ALA A 74 2.22 1.61 -7.78
CA ALA A 74 0.87 1.41 -7.27
C ALA A 74 -0.08 1.14 -8.44
N VAL A 75 -1.00 0.18 -8.30
CA VAL A 75 -1.98 -0.19 -9.33
C VAL A 75 -3.38 -0.16 -8.73
N SER A 76 -4.34 0.33 -9.52
CA SER A 76 -5.76 0.36 -9.21
C SER A 76 -6.55 0.26 -10.51
N ASP A 77 -7.87 0.12 -10.42
CA ASP A 77 -8.77 0.44 -11.52
C ASP A 77 -9.93 1.33 -11.07
N SER A 78 -10.67 1.87 -12.02
CA SER A 78 -11.76 2.81 -11.77
C SER A 78 -13.06 2.18 -11.26
N SER A 79 -13.21 0.84 -11.24
CA SER A 79 -14.47 0.17 -10.88
C SER A 79 -14.88 0.40 -9.43
N THR A 80 -13.90 0.49 -8.54
CA THR A 80 -14.13 0.64 -7.10
C THR A 80 -14.05 2.09 -6.63
N TRP A 81 -13.95 3.06 -7.54
CA TRP A 81 -13.70 4.46 -7.20
C TRP A 81 -14.98 5.22 -6.90
N GLY A 82 -14.96 5.96 -5.80
CA GLY A 82 -15.99 6.94 -5.44
C GLY A 82 -15.39 8.33 -5.21
N ASN A 83 -16.20 9.23 -4.66
CA ASN A 83 -15.76 10.61 -4.36
C ASN A 83 -14.61 10.70 -3.34
N ALA A 84 -14.34 9.61 -2.60
CA ALA A 84 -13.27 9.56 -1.60
C ALA A 84 -11.94 8.99 -2.15
N GLY A 85 -11.92 8.47 -3.38
CA GLY A 85 -10.79 7.75 -3.96
C GLY A 85 -11.11 6.28 -4.21
N GLY A 86 -10.07 5.45 -4.25
CA GLY A 86 -10.17 4.00 -4.45
C GLY A 86 -9.03 3.23 -3.80
N GLN A 87 -9.12 1.90 -3.91
CA GLN A 87 -8.11 0.97 -3.39
C GLN A 87 -6.93 0.91 -4.35
N TRP A 88 -5.72 0.91 -3.80
CA TRP A 88 -4.47 0.78 -4.54
C TRP A 88 -3.68 -0.40 -3.98
N LEU A 89 -3.26 -1.32 -4.86
CA LEU A 89 -2.23 -2.29 -4.53
C LEU A 89 -0.87 -1.64 -4.73
N LEU A 90 -0.03 -1.63 -3.69
CA LEU A 90 1.31 -1.07 -3.74
C LEU A 90 2.35 -2.17 -3.85
N PHE A 91 3.37 -1.91 -4.66
CA PHE A 91 4.44 -2.83 -4.95
C PHE A 91 5.81 -2.13 -4.93
N ARG A 92 6.75 -2.71 -4.20
CA ARG A 92 8.13 -2.23 -4.08
C ARG A 92 9.02 -2.74 -5.18
N GLY A 93 9.67 -1.85 -5.92
CA GLY A 93 10.72 -2.21 -6.88
C GLY A 93 11.91 -2.89 -6.20
N GLN A 94 12.44 -3.95 -6.81
CA GLN A 94 13.57 -4.71 -6.28
C GLN A 94 14.84 -4.54 -7.12
N PRO A 95 16.03 -4.77 -6.53
CA PRO A 95 17.30 -4.72 -7.26
C PRO A 95 17.37 -5.66 -8.46
N ASP A 96 16.63 -6.78 -8.45
CA ASP A 96 16.59 -7.77 -9.53
C ASP A 96 15.55 -7.44 -10.63
N GLY A 97 14.90 -6.26 -10.54
CA GLY A 97 13.86 -5.83 -11.48
C GLY A 97 12.47 -6.41 -11.22
N THR A 98 12.30 -7.23 -10.17
CA THR A 98 10.99 -7.69 -9.72
C THR A 98 10.32 -6.69 -8.77
N TYR A 99 9.11 -7.00 -8.36
CA TYR A 99 8.30 -6.21 -7.46
C TYR A 99 7.82 -7.06 -6.28
N ALA A 100 7.97 -6.57 -5.04
CA ALA A 100 7.28 -7.16 -3.88
C ALA A 100 5.92 -6.51 -3.70
N TYR A 101 4.87 -7.28 -3.42
CA TYR A 101 3.66 -6.69 -2.86
C TYR A 101 3.92 -6.11 -1.45
N TRP A 102 3.52 -4.86 -1.23
CA TRP A 102 3.66 -4.14 0.04
C TRP A 102 2.38 -4.14 0.87
N GLY A 103 1.23 -4.02 0.21
CA GLY A 103 -0.05 -3.83 0.87
C GLY A 103 -1.04 -3.06 0.01
N THR A 104 -2.22 -2.84 0.59
CA THR A 104 -3.30 -2.07 -0.02
C THR A 104 -3.50 -0.78 0.75
N LEU A 105 -3.66 0.34 0.06
CA LEU A 105 -4.07 1.62 0.65
C LEU A 105 -5.28 2.19 -0.09
N PHE A 106 -6.16 2.86 0.65
CA PHE A 106 -7.27 3.62 0.08
C PHE A 106 -6.94 5.11 0.06
N PHE A 107 -6.90 5.72 -1.13
CA PHE A 107 -6.73 7.17 -1.27
C PHE A 107 -7.12 7.67 -2.66
N SER A 108 -7.27 9.00 -2.78
CA SER A 108 -7.30 9.70 -4.06
C SER A 108 -5.94 10.36 -4.32
N PRO A 109 -5.31 10.20 -5.51
CA PRO A 109 -4.00 10.77 -5.80
C PRO A 109 -3.91 12.30 -5.66
N GLY A 110 -5.04 13.00 -5.84
CA GLY A 110 -5.09 14.46 -5.69
C GLY A 110 -4.97 14.95 -4.25
N VAL A 111 -5.11 14.06 -3.26
CA VAL A 111 -4.96 14.34 -1.83
C VAL A 111 -4.01 13.33 -1.18
N ALA A 112 -2.95 12.99 -1.92
CA ALA A 112 -1.85 12.14 -1.51
C ALA A 112 -0.53 12.86 -1.79
N VAL A 113 0.34 12.94 -0.79
CA VAL A 113 1.63 13.64 -0.88
C VAL A 113 2.71 12.73 -0.33
N LEU A 114 3.72 12.51 -1.16
CA LEU A 114 4.96 11.85 -0.78
C LEU A 114 5.96 12.90 -0.28
N ALA A 115 6.64 12.63 0.83
CA ALA A 115 7.74 13.45 1.30
C ALA A 115 8.87 13.51 0.26
N PRO A 116 9.63 14.62 0.16
CA PRO A 116 10.69 14.76 -0.85
C PRO A 116 11.78 13.68 -0.79
N SER A 117 12.01 13.09 0.39
CA SER A 117 12.96 12.00 0.61
C SER A 117 12.42 10.62 0.24
N GLY A 118 11.14 10.50 -0.13
CA GLY A 118 10.43 9.22 -0.08
C GLY A 118 10.18 8.77 1.35
N GLY A 119 9.59 7.59 1.50
CA GLY A 119 9.41 6.87 2.76
C GLY A 119 8.25 7.35 3.61
N GLU A 120 7.67 8.52 3.34
CA GLU A 120 6.53 9.05 4.08
C GLU A 120 5.41 9.48 3.11
N LEU A 121 4.26 8.81 3.18
CA LEU A 121 3.08 9.11 2.37
C LEU A 121 1.95 9.62 3.27
N THR A 122 1.57 10.87 3.09
CA THR A 122 0.39 11.46 3.73
C THR A 122 -0.79 11.45 2.77
N VAL A 123 -1.92 10.92 3.21
CA VAL A 123 -3.19 10.86 2.46
C VAL A 123 -4.32 11.48 3.27
N TYR A 124 -5.32 12.03 2.58
CA TYR A 124 -6.60 12.38 3.18
C TYR A 124 -7.71 11.46 2.69
N VAL A 125 -8.34 10.74 3.62
CA VAL A 125 -9.46 9.86 3.34
C VAL A 125 -10.74 10.50 3.84
N ARG A 126 -11.60 10.87 2.90
CA ARG A 126 -12.88 11.51 3.17
C ARG A 126 -13.89 10.50 3.73
N THR A 127 -14.58 10.87 4.80
CA THR A 127 -15.67 10.08 5.40
C THR A 127 -17.04 10.75 5.26
N SER A 128 -17.10 12.06 5.04
CA SER A 128 -18.34 12.80 4.76
C SER A 128 -18.10 14.04 3.90
N ALA A 129 -19.10 14.92 3.76
CA ALA A 129 -19.01 16.20 3.06
C ALA A 129 -17.91 17.13 3.63
N SER A 130 -17.71 17.10 4.95
CA SER A 130 -16.77 17.97 5.66
C SER A 130 -15.75 17.20 6.48
N ARG A 131 -15.93 15.90 6.73
CA ARG A 131 -15.04 15.11 7.60
C ARG A 131 -14.21 14.09 6.84
N GLY A 132 -13.07 13.76 7.42
CA GLY A 132 -12.16 12.74 6.93
C GLY A 132 -10.99 12.54 7.88
N SER A 133 -10.04 11.71 7.47
CA SER A 133 -8.82 11.43 8.25
C SER A 133 -7.59 11.80 7.42
N LEU A 134 -6.71 12.58 8.03
CA LEU A 134 -5.35 12.81 7.55
C LEU A 134 -4.47 11.71 8.13
N ALA A 135 -4.00 10.79 7.29
CA ALA A 135 -3.20 9.64 7.69
C ALA A 135 -1.82 9.70 7.04
N THR A 136 -0.79 9.49 7.84
CA THR A 136 0.60 9.38 7.36
C THR A 136 1.06 7.94 7.49
N HIS A 137 1.73 7.44 6.46
CA HIS A 137 2.26 6.09 6.40
C HIS A 137 3.76 6.13 6.17
N TRP A 138 4.51 5.28 6.87
CA TRP A 138 5.90 4.97 6.54
C TRP A 138 5.93 3.83 5.53
N LEU A 139 6.76 3.99 4.50
CA LEU A 139 7.01 3.00 3.45
C LEU A 139 8.49 2.66 3.49
N ASP A 140 8.79 1.38 3.68
CA ASP A 140 10.15 0.87 3.71
C ASP A 140 10.24 -0.56 3.17
N ALA A 141 11.42 -1.16 3.24
CA ALA A 141 11.64 -2.53 2.78
C ALA A 141 10.73 -3.57 3.48
N GLY A 142 10.23 -3.28 4.68
CA GLY A 142 9.35 -4.12 5.47
C GLY A 142 7.86 -3.96 5.16
N GLY A 143 7.46 -2.92 4.42
CA GLY A 143 6.08 -2.72 3.99
C GLY A 143 5.54 -1.32 4.27
N ILE A 144 4.24 -1.27 4.53
CA ILE A 144 3.53 -0.04 4.84
C ILE A 144 3.11 -0.08 6.31
N THR A 145 3.46 0.95 7.07
CA THR A 145 3.00 1.11 8.46
C THR A 145 2.31 2.46 8.64
N ARG A 146 1.19 2.50 9.36
CA ARG A 146 0.51 3.76 9.68
C ARG A 146 1.26 4.46 10.81
N ALA A 147 1.80 5.64 10.51
CA ALA A 147 2.55 6.47 11.44
C ALA A 147 1.61 7.28 12.35
N THR A 148 0.68 8.01 11.72
CA THR A 148 -0.27 8.89 12.40
C THR A 148 -1.60 8.88 11.67
N GLU A 149 -2.66 9.18 12.41
CA GLU A 149 -3.98 9.45 11.86
C GLU A 149 -4.64 10.53 12.70
N THR A 150 -5.22 11.53 12.04
CA THR A 150 -6.01 12.54 12.71
C THR A 150 -7.29 12.79 11.95
N THR A 151 -8.42 12.66 12.62
CA THR A 151 -9.71 13.10 12.09
C THR A 151 -9.71 14.61 11.95
N LEU A 152 -10.12 15.10 10.79
CA LEU A 152 -10.33 16.51 10.51
C LEU A 152 -11.81 16.75 10.24
N ASP A 153 -12.34 17.83 10.82
CA ASP A 153 -13.58 18.45 10.39
C ASP A 153 -13.26 19.73 9.64
N LEU A 154 -13.35 19.68 8.31
CA LEU A 154 -12.99 20.79 7.45
C LEU A 154 -13.88 22.01 7.68
N GLU A 155 -15.03 21.93 8.35
CA GLU A 155 -15.80 23.12 8.75
C GLU A 155 -15.08 23.94 9.84
N GLN A 156 -14.18 23.31 10.60
CA GLN A 156 -13.34 24.00 11.58
C GLN A 156 -12.17 24.70 10.88
N PRO A 157 -11.94 26.02 11.11
CA PRO A 157 -10.88 26.76 10.45
C PRO A 157 -9.47 26.18 10.65
N GLY A 158 -9.18 25.64 11.85
CA GLY A 158 -7.88 25.03 12.16
C GLY A 158 -7.62 23.75 11.36
N ASP A 159 -8.61 22.88 11.27
CA ASP A 159 -8.52 21.62 10.51
C ASP A 159 -8.45 21.90 9.00
N ARG A 160 -9.20 22.90 8.52
CA ARG A 160 -9.09 23.35 7.13
C ARG A 160 -7.70 23.87 6.80
N ALA A 161 -7.14 24.72 7.66
CA ALA A 161 -5.78 25.23 7.48
C ALA A 161 -4.74 24.10 7.51
N ARG A 162 -4.92 23.07 8.35
CA ARG A 162 -4.06 21.88 8.36
C ARG A 162 -4.16 21.08 7.06
N TYR A 163 -5.38 20.80 6.59
CA TYR A 163 -5.61 20.14 5.31
C TYR A 163 -4.95 20.93 4.16
N GLU A 164 -5.26 22.22 4.04
CA GLU A 164 -4.75 23.08 2.98
C GLU A 164 -3.23 23.16 3.02
N SER A 165 -2.61 23.40 4.18
CA SER A 165 -1.15 23.49 4.29
C SER A 165 -0.44 22.18 3.92
N THR A 166 -1.04 21.02 4.23
CA THR A 166 -0.49 19.71 3.87
C THR A 166 -0.47 19.51 2.35
N PHE A 167 -1.53 19.94 1.65
CA PHE A 167 -1.70 19.71 0.21
C PHE A 167 -1.38 20.92 -0.68
N ALA A 168 -1.09 22.10 -0.11
CA ALA A 168 -0.84 23.35 -0.85
C ALA A 168 0.45 23.34 -1.69
N ARG A 169 1.39 22.43 -1.39
CA ARG A 169 2.74 22.41 -2.00
C ARG A 169 3.24 21.01 -2.35
N GLY A 170 2.41 19.99 -2.18
CA GLY A 170 2.81 18.61 -2.45
C GLY A 170 2.98 18.36 -3.94
N ARG A 171 4.06 17.64 -4.32
CA ARG A 171 4.09 16.95 -5.60
C ARG A 171 3.10 15.79 -5.46
N GLY A 172 1.85 16.02 -5.85
CA GLY A 172 0.86 14.94 -5.93
C GLY A 172 1.43 13.75 -6.70
N LEU A 173 0.98 12.55 -6.36
CA LEU A 173 1.51 11.34 -6.99
C LEU A 173 1.24 11.37 -8.50
N PRO A 174 2.25 11.09 -9.35
CA PRO A 174 2.09 11.10 -10.80
C PRO A 174 1.26 9.89 -11.22
N VAL A 175 -0.04 10.11 -11.39
CA VAL A 175 -0.96 9.07 -11.85
C VAL A 175 -1.01 9.05 -13.37
N GLU A 176 -1.01 7.83 -13.91
CA GLU A 176 -1.27 7.53 -15.31
C GLU A 176 -2.46 6.59 -15.41
N HIS A 177 -3.14 6.62 -16.57
CA HIS A 177 -4.27 5.76 -16.85
C HIS A 177 -4.12 5.06 -18.20
N CYS A 178 -4.80 3.92 -18.33
CA CYS A 178 -4.98 3.21 -19.58
C CYS A 178 -6.34 2.49 -19.56
N LYS A 179 -7.11 2.54 -20.65
CA LYS A 179 -8.36 1.78 -20.73
C LYS A 179 -8.06 0.28 -20.76
N LEU A 180 -8.83 -0.54 -20.05
CA LEU A 180 -8.55 -1.98 -19.95
C LEU A 180 -8.49 -2.66 -21.33
N LEU A 181 -9.36 -2.28 -22.27
CA LEU A 181 -9.32 -2.80 -23.63
C LEU A 181 -8.11 -2.33 -24.44
N GLU A 182 -7.57 -1.14 -24.15
CA GLU A 182 -6.33 -0.65 -24.77
C GLU A 182 -5.12 -1.41 -24.19
N TYR A 183 -5.09 -1.61 -22.87
CA TYR A 183 -4.04 -2.38 -22.19
C TYR A 183 -3.93 -3.81 -22.75
N ARG A 184 -5.06 -4.49 -22.95
CA ARG A 184 -5.09 -5.85 -23.51
C ARG A 184 -4.55 -5.94 -24.95
N ARG A 185 -4.52 -4.82 -25.68
CA ARG A 185 -4.01 -4.76 -27.06
C ARG A 185 -2.56 -4.32 -27.10
N ASP A 186 -2.21 -3.31 -26.31
CA ASP A 186 -0.88 -2.70 -26.27
C ASP A 186 -0.55 -2.21 -24.84
N PRO A 187 -0.09 -3.11 -23.95
CA PRO A 187 0.10 -2.81 -22.54
C PRO A 187 1.23 -1.80 -22.27
N LEU A 188 2.15 -1.61 -23.22
CA LEU A 188 3.31 -0.75 -23.06
C LEU A 188 3.02 0.71 -23.46
N ASN A 189 2.19 0.93 -24.49
CA ASN A 189 2.05 2.27 -25.08
C ASN A 189 0.69 2.95 -24.81
N CYS A 190 -0.23 2.31 -24.07
CA CYS A 190 -1.56 2.88 -23.83
C CYS A 190 -1.62 3.95 -22.72
N TRP A 191 -0.56 4.10 -21.92
CA TRP A 191 -0.56 4.92 -20.71
C TRP A 191 -0.53 6.42 -20.99
N ARG A 192 -1.38 7.18 -20.29
CA ARG A 192 -1.53 8.63 -20.43
C ARG A 192 -1.57 9.29 -19.05
N PRO A 193 -1.04 10.52 -18.87
CA PRO A 193 -1.12 11.23 -17.60
C PRO A 193 -2.57 11.47 -17.14
N GLY A 194 -2.78 11.49 -15.83
CA GLY A 194 -4.07 11.76 -15.19
C GLY A 194 -4.93 10.50 -15.00
N LEU A 195 -6.18 10.70 -14.56
CA LEU A 195 -7.08 9.60 -14.16
C LEU A 195 -7.92 9.00 -15.30
N GLY A 196 -8.01 9.65 -16.47
CA GLY A 196 -8.82 9.13 -17.58
C GLY A 196 -10.32 9.05 -17.32
N LEU A 197 -10.81 9.64 -16.23
CA LEU A 197 -12.22 9.69 -15.85
C LEU A 197 -12.89 10.87 -16.60
N ARG A 198 -13.44 10.60 -17.79
CA ARG A 198 -14.34 11.50 -18.53
C ARG A 198 -15.50 10.70 -19.09
#